data_AF-A0A8T3WT41-F1
#
_entry.id   AF-A0A8T3WT41-F1
#
_cell.length_a   1.000
_cell.length_b   1.000
_cell.length_c   1.000
_cell.angle_alpha   90.00
_cell.angle_beta   90.00
_cell.angle_gamma   90.00
#
_symmetry.space_group_name_H-M   'P 1'
#
loop_
_entity.id
_entity.type
_entity.pdbx_description
1 polymer ?
#
loop_
_entity_poly.entity_id
_entity_poly.type
_entity_poly.pdbx_seq_one_letter_code
_entity_poly.pdbx_strand_id
1 'polypeptide(L)'
;MARKESKREKKAERKEKRREKKGIIGLGTEQKSVKTESGQVTFSHAFPAKVEEIVGRTGSRGEVTQVRCKILVGEDQGKVIRRNVKGPVRINDILMLRETEIEARKLIQIKRGG
;
A
#
# COMPACT_ATOMS: atom_id res chain seq x y z
N MET A 1 3.25 47.93 -9.84
CA MET A 1 4.18 46.79 -9.98
C MET A 1 3.83 45.58 -9.10
N ALA A 2 3.09 45.74 -7.99
CA ALA A 2 2.74 44.67 -7.03
C ALA A 2 1.85 43.50 -7.52
N ARG A 3 1.15 43.60 -8.65
CA ARG A 3 0.29 42.51 -9.18
C ARG A 3 1.05 41.43 -9.97
N LYS A 4 2.29 41.72 -10.40
CA LYS A 4 3.11 40.76 -11.17
C LYS A 4 3.85 39.78 -10.25
N GLU A 5 4.16 40.17 -9.01
CA GLU A 5 4.85 39.33 -8.03
C GLU A 5 3.92 38.26 -7.44
N SER A 6 2.68 38.62 -7.06
CA SER A 6 1.71 37.67 -6.48
C SER A 6 1.25 36.56 -7.45
N LYS A 7 1.32 36.79 -8.77
CA LYS A 7 1.07 35.75 -9.78
C LYS A 7 2.25 34.78 -9.95
N ARG A 8 3.49 35.19 -9.63
CA ARG A 8 4.68 34.33 -9.74
C ARG A 8 4.77 33.36 -8.56
N GLU A 9 4.47 33.83 -7.35
CA GLU A 9 4.49 33.00 -6.12
C GLU A 9 3.43 31.91 -6.14
N LYS A 10 2.17 32.24 -6.49
CA LYS A 10 1.09 31.23 -6.64
C LYS A 10 1.36 30.19 -7.74
N LYS A 11 2.17 30.54 -8.74
CA LYS A 11 2.56 29.62 -9.82
C LYS A 11 3.70 28.70 -9.42
N ALA A 12 4.58 29.14 -8.51
CA ALA A 12 5.64 28.32 -7.93
C ALA A 12 5.08 27.26 -6.97
N GLU A 13 4.18 27.65 -6.07
CA GLU A 13 3.57 26.74 -5.09
C GLU A 13 2.74 25.62 -5.76
N ARG A 14 2.01 25.95 -6.85
CA ARG A 14 1.29 24.95 -7.66
C ARG A 14 2.21 23.98 -8.41
N LYS A 15 3.43 24.43 -8.75
CA LYS A 15 4.44 23.65 -9.47
C LYS A 15 5.16 22.68 -8.52
N GLU A 16 5.35 23.09 -7.27
CA GLU A 16 5.94 22.28 -6.20
C GLU A 16 4.96 21.20 -5.69
N LYS A 17 3.70 21.56 -5.42
CA LYS A 17 2.63 20.59 -5.10
C LYS A 17 2.41 19.53 -6.20
N ARG A 18 2.69 19.90 -7.46
CA ARG A 18 2.63 18.99 -8.63
C ARG A 18 3.88 18.10 -8.75
N ARG A 19 5.02 18.51 -8.19
CA ARG A 19 6.25 17.70 -8.10
C ARG A 19 6.16 16.68 -6.97
N GLU A 20 5.65 17.06 -5.79
CA GLU A 20 5.42 16.12 -4.69
C GLU A 20 4.36 15.07 -5.05
N LYS A 21 3.26 15.48 -5.70
CA LYS A 21 2.29 14.51 -6.25
C LYS A 21 2.90 13.56 -7.27
N LYS A 22 3.90 13.97 -8.06
CA LYS A 22 4.59 13.10 -9.01
C LYS A 22 5.60 12.16 -8.34
N GLY A 23 6.24 12.58 -7.25
CA GLY A 23 7.22 11.77 -6.52
C GLY A 23 6.61 10.51 -5.90
N ILE A 24 5.34 10.57 -5.49
CA ILE A 24 4.62 9.44 -4.88
C ILE A 24 4.13 8.43 -5.94
N ILE A 25 3.93 8.86 -7.19
CA ILE A 25 3.40 8.01 -8.30
C ILE A 25 4.56 7.41 -9.13
N GLY A 26 5.81 7.56 -8.66
CA GLY A 26 7.04 7.15 -9.36
C GLY A 26 7.43 5.69 -9.22
N LEU A 27 6.53 4.80 -8.80
CA LEU A 27 6.69 3.34 -8.92
C LEU A 27 5.80 2.84 -10.07
N GLY A 28 5.93 3.50 -11.22
CA GLY A 28 5.60 2.87 -12.49
C GLY A 28 6.62 1.77 -12.72
N THR A 29 6.15 0.52 -12.73
CA THR A 29 6.88 -0.67 -13.12
C THR A 29 7.54 -0.47 -14.49
N GLU A 30 8.78 0.02 -14.51
CA GLU A 30 9.73 -0.39 -15.54
C GLU A 30 10.05 -1.86 -15.27
N GLN A 31 9.37 -2.76 -15.98
CA GLN A 31 9.81 -4.13 -16.12
C GLN A 31 11.09 -4.14 -16.97
N LYS A 32 12.23 -3.75 -16.37
CA LYS A 32 13.53 -4.15 -16.87
C LYS A 32 13.76 -5.60 -16.44
N SER A 33 13.64 -6.50 -17.41
CA SER A 33 14.02 -7.90 -17.30
C SER A 33 15.51 -8.02 -16.95
N VAL A 34 15.81 -8.13 -15.65
CA VAL A 34 17.13 -8.52 -15.17
C VAL A 34 17.29 -10.01 -15.43
N LYS A 35 18.00 -10.38 -16.50
CA LYS A 35 18.43 -11.75 -16.77
C LYS A 35 19.51 -12.14 -15.76
N THR A 36 19.17 -13.00 -14.80
CA THR A 36 20.14 -13.79 -14.04
C THR A 36 19.61 -15.22 -13.91
N GLU A 37 20.53 -16.16 -13.75
CA GLU A 37 20.49 -17.54 -14.23
C GLU A 37 19.48 -18.49 -13.55
N SER A 38 18.98 -19.44 -14.35
CA SER A 38 18.43 -20.76 -14.01
C SER A 38 17.45 -20.88 -12.84
N GLY A 39 16.26 -20.35 -13.03
CA GLY A 39 15.03 -20.79 -12.37
C GLY A 39 13.85 -20.12 -13.06
N GLN A 40 12.89 -20.87 -13.58
CA GLN A 40 11.70 -20.26 -14.21
C GLN A 40 10.89 -19.52 -13.13
N VAL A 41 11.11 -18.21 -12.98
CA VAL A 41 10.33 -17.38 -12.06
C VAL A 41 9.08 -16.91 -12.80
N THR A 42 7.94 -17.54 -12.52
CA THR A 42 6.64 -17.05 -12.99
C THR A 42 6.23 -15.83 -12.17
N PHE A 43 6.28 -14.66 -12.79
CA PHE A 43 5.81 -13.41 -12.18
C PHE A 43 4.28 -13.34 -12.30
N SER A 44 3.58 -13.62 -11.20
CA SER A 44 2.14 -13.40 -11.10
C SER A 44 1.82 -11.92 -10.95
N HIS A 45 0.69 -11.48 -11.51
CA HIS A 45 0.18 -10.12 -11.31
C HIS A 45 0.01 -9.82 -9.81
N ALA A 46 0.43 -8.64 -9.38
CA ALA A 46 0.34 -8.21 -7.99
C ALA A 46 0.03 -6.72 -7.90
N PHE A 47 -0.82 -6.37 -6.94
CA PHE A 47 -1.35 -5.03 -6.74
C PHE A 47 -0.70 -4.38 -5.51
N PRO A 48 -0.11 -3.19 -5.63
CA PRO A 48 0.42 -2.48 -4.48
C PRO A 48 -0.71 -1.92 -3.61
N ALA A 49 -0.64 -2.18 -2.31
CA ALA A 49 -1.58 -1.69 -1.30
C ALA A 49 -0.83 -1.06 -0.12
N LYS A 50 -1.31 0.10 0.35
CA LYS A 50 -0.73 0.84 1.46
C LYS A 50 -1.41 0.46 2.78
N VAL A 51 -0.66 0.16 3.82
CA VAL A 51 -1.20 -0.09 5.16
C VAL A 51 -1.71 1.22 5.76
N GLU A 52 -2.99 1.26 6.10
CA GLU A 52 -3.66 2.41 6.69
C GLU A 52 -3.80 2.25 8.21
N GLU A 53 -4.17 1.05 8.67
CA GLU A 53 -4.39 0.77 10.08
C GLU A 53 -3.96 -0.65 10.45
N ILE A 54 -3.43 -0.82 11.66
CA ILE A 54 -3.13 -2.12 12.25
C ILE A 54 -4.27 -2.49 13.19
N VAL A 55 -5.00 -3.56 12.88
CA VAL A 55 -6.17 -3.99 13.66
C VAL A 55 -5.75 -4.64 14.97
N GLY A 56 -4.70 -5.48 14.92
CA GLY A 56 -4.20 -6.19 16.09
C GLY A 56 -3.43 -7.45 15.72
N ARG A 57 -2.88 -8.13 16.74
CA ARG A 57 -2.22 -9.42 16.58
C ARG A 57 -3.22 -10.56 16.78
N THR A 58 -3.11 -11.57 15.92
CA THR A 58 -4.01 -12.72 15.80
C THR A 58 -3.18 -14.02 15.77
N GLY A 59 -3.81 -15.13 16.18
CA GLY A 59 -3.20 -16.46 16.24
C GLY A 59 -2.75 -16.83 17.64
N SER A 60 -2.72 -18.13 17.96
CA SER A 60 -2.41 -18.64 19.31
C SER A 60 -1.06 -18.19 19.85
N ARG A 61 -0.10 -17.90 18.97
CA ARG A 61 1.25 -17.42 19.31
C ARG A 61 1.50 -15.95 18.96
N GLY A 62 0.49 -15.21 18.49
CA GLY A 62 0.63 -13.80 18.13
C GLY A 62 1.58 -13.51 16.95
N GLU A 63 1.87 -14.51 16.11
CA GLU A 63 2.81 -14.40 14.98
C GLU A 63 2.24 -13.62 13.78
N VAL A 64 0.92 -13.43 13.74
CA VAL A 64 0.21 -12.83 12.62
C VAL A 64 -0.39 -11.50 13.07
N THR A 65 -0.19 -10.46 12.30
CA THR A 65 -0.81 -9.15 12.50
C THR A 65 -1.89 -8.95 11.45
N GLN A 66 -3.11 -8.66 11.87
CA GLN A 66 -4.18 -8.27 10.96
C GLN A 66 -4.07 -6.76 10.68
N VAL A 67 -4.02 -6.40 9.40
CA VAL A 67 -3.91 -5.02 8.94
C VAL A 67 -5.05 -4.68 8.01
N ARG A 68 -5.42 -3.40 7.96
CA ARG A 68 -6.23 -2.79 6.90
C ARG A 68 -5.30 -2.09 5.94
N CYS A 69 -5.34 -2.50 4.67
CA CYS A 69 -4.57 -1.89 3.62
C CYS A 69 -5.50 -1.38 2.50
N LYS A 70 -5.13 -0.24 1.93
CA LYS A 70 -5.81 0.45 0.85
C LYS A 70 -5.09 0.20 -0.46
N ILE A 71 -5.79 -0.30 -1.46
CA ILE A 71 -5.20 -0.61 -2.76
C ILE A 71 -4.88 0.70 -3.50
N LEU A 72 -3.65 0.81 -4.02
CA LEU A 72 -3.17 2.02 -4.69
C LEU A 72 -3.41 1.99 -6.20
N VAL A 73 -3.29 0.82 -6.81
CA VAL A 73 -3.36 0.61 -8.27
C VAL A 73 -4.17 -0.66 -8.55
N GLY A 74 -4.96 -0.65 -9.63
CA GLY A 74 -5.76 -1.79 -10.07
C GLY A 74 -7.26 -1.46 -10.21
N GLU A 75 -8.06 -2.50 -10.45
CA GLU A 75 -9.52 -2.38 -10.59
C GLU A 75 -10.19 -1.97 -9.26
N ASP A 76 -9.70 -2.48 -8.14
CA ASP A 76 -10.16 -2.17 -6.78
C ASP A 76 -9.48 -0.91 -6.17
N GLN A 77 -9.05 0.06 -6.99
CA GLN A 77 -8.34 1.24 -6.48
C GLN A 77 -9.16 1.97 -5.39
N GLY A 78 -8.53 2.21 -4.24
CA GLY A 78 -9.15 2.92 -3.12
C GLY A 78 -9.97 2.05 -2.18
N LYS A 79 -10.19 0.77 -2.50
CA LYS A 79 -10.82 -0.21 -1.59
C LYS A 79 -9.88 -0.52 -0.42
N VAL A 80 -10.46 -0.60 0.77
CA VAL A 80 -9.76 -0.98 2.00
C VAL A 80 -10.10 -2.42 2.31
N ILE A 81 -9.09 -3.27 2.37
CA ILE A 81 -9.24 -4.71 2.63
C ILE A 81 -8.41 -5.12 3.84
N ARG A 82 -8.85 -6.19 4.52
CA ARG A 82 -8.11 -6.76 5.65
C ARG A 82 -7.18 -7.87 5.18
N ARG A 83 -5.93 -7.83 5.63
CA ARG A 83 -4.92 -8.85 5.33
C ARG A 83 -4.19 -9.29 6.59
N ASN A 84 -3.77 -10.55 6.56
CA ASN A 84 -2.92 -11.13 7.58
C ASN A 84 -1.48 -11.00 7.09
N VAL A 85 -0.64 -10.34 7.89
CA VAL A 85 0.78 -10.17 7.64
C VAL A 85 1.53 -10.93 8.72
N LYS A 86 2.55 -11.69 8.33
CA LYS A 86 3.45 -12.34 9.28
C LYS A 86 4.55 -11.36 9.67
N GLY A 87 4.77 -11.18 10.98
CA GLY A 87 5.82 -10.31 11.49
C GLY A 87 5.40 -8.85 11.77
N PRO A 88 6.38 -7.98 12.08
CA PRO A 88 6.14 -6.58 12.38
C PRO A 88 5.78 -5.80 11.12
N VAL A 89 4.80 -4.91 11.24
CA VAL A 89 4.31 -4.05 10.16
C VAL A 89 4.02 -2.67 10.72
N ARG A 90 4.20 -1.64 9.91
CA ARG A 90 3.98 -0.23 10.29
C ARG A 90 2.95 0.42 9.38
N ILE A 91 2.37 1.50 9.88
CA ILE A 91 1.47 2.35 9.10
C ILE A 91 2.28 2.96 7.95
N ASN A 92 1.67 3.03 6.77
CA ASN A 92 2.26 3.47 5.50
C ASN A 92 3.17 2.46 4.77
N ASP A 93 3.35 1.25 5.30
CA ASP A 93 4.05 0.19 4.55
C ASP A 93 3.28 -0.18 3.27
N ILE A 94 3.99 -0.61 2.22
CA ILE A 94 3.41 -1.07 0.95
C ILE A 94 3.50 -2.59 0.88
N LEU A 95 2.35 -3.24 0.67
CA LEU A 95 2.20 -4.66 0.51
C LEU A 95 1.83 -4.98 -0.94
N MET A 96 2.47 -5.99 -1.52
CA MET A 96 2.10 -6.52 -2.84
C MET A 96 1.09 -7.65 -2.66
N LEU A 97 -0.15 -7.41 -3.08
CA LEU A 97 -1.25 -8.36 -2.95
C LEU A 97 -1.49 -9.06 -4.28
N ARG A 98 -1.45 -10.40 -4.29
CA ARG A 98 -1.79 -11.18 -5.50
C ARG A 98 -3.29 -11.15 -5.81
N GLU A 99 -4.10 -11.07 -4.77
CA GLU A 99 -5.55 -11.10 -4.87
C GLU A 99 -6.14 -9.99 -4.00
N THR A 100 -6.98 -9.14 -4.59
CA THR A 100 -7.63 -7.99 -3.92
C THR A 100 -9.03 -8.32 -3.41
N GLU A 101 -9.61 -9.44 -3.84
CA GLU A 101 -11.00 -9.83 -3.53
C GLU A 101 -11.18 -10.50 -2.17
N ILE A 102 -10.20 -11.29 -1.70
CA ILE A 102 -10.36 -12.16 -0.53
C ILE A 102 -10.01 -11.47 0.79
N GLU A 103 -10.98 -11.09 1.61
CA GLU A 103 -10.67 -10.52 2.93
C GLU A 103 -10.34 -11.55 4.01
N ALA A 104 -9.38 -11.20 4.88
CA ALA A 104 -9.19 -11.94 6.12
C ALA A 104 -10.44 -11.84 7.00
N ARG A 105 -10.87 -12.99 7.57
CA ARG A 105 -12.00 -13.03 8.49
C ARG A 105 -11.81 -12.04 9.63
N LYS A 106 -12.91 -11.44 10.10
CA LYS A 106 -12.88 -10.53 11.25
C LYS A 106 -12.28 -11.27 12.45
N LEU A 107 -11.42 -10.60 13.20
CA LEU A 107 -10.98 -11.09 14.50
C LEU A 107 -12.22 -11.23 15.40
N ILE A 108 -12.65 -12.46 15.63
CA ILE A 108 -13.67 -12.77 16.63
C ILE A 108 -12.89 -13.17 17.88
N GLN A 109 -12.89 -12.32 18.89
CA GLN A 109 -12.38 -12.68 20.20
C GLN A 109 -13.39 -13.65 20.83
N ILE A 110 -13.24 -14.94 20.53
CA ILE A 110 -13.98 -15.98 21.24
C ILE A 110 -13.44 -15.95 22.67
N LYS A 111 -14.15 -15.28 23.58
CA LYS A 111 -13.95 -15.42 25.02
C LYS A 111 -14.26 -16.88 25.36
N ARG A 112 -13.25 -17.74 25.31
CA ARG A 112 -13.38 -19.10 25.83
C ARG A 112 -13.35 -19.02 27.35
N GLY A 113 -14.47 -19.39 27.98
CA GLY A 113 -14.52 -19.73 29.40
C GLY A 113 -15.09 -18.64 30.31
N GLY A 114 -16.34 -18.85 30.73
CA GLY A 114 -16.69 -18.86 32.15
C GLY A 114 -16.83 -20.32 32.58
#